data_AF-A0A3B8ZBE0-F1
#
_entry.id   AF-A0A3B8ZBE0-F1
#
_cell.length_a   1.000
_cell.length_b   1.000
_cell.length_c   1.000
_cell.angle_alpha   90.00
_cell.angle_beta   90.00
_cell.angle_gamma   90.00
#
_symmetry.space_group_name_H-M   'P 1'
#
loop_
_entity.id
_entity.type
_entity.pdbx_description
1 polymer ?
#
loop_
_entity_poly.entity_id
_entity_poly.type
_entity_poly.pdbx_seq_one_letter_code
_entity_poly.pdbx_strand_id
1 'polypeptide(L)' 'NIEVLSAGADEVPGVYKDIDVVMSQQQDLVDILARFNPRIVKMCGDGSKAED' A
#
# COMPACT_ATOMS: atom_id res chain seq x y z
N ASN A 1 -14.10 5.18 -2.96
CA ASN A 1 -13.83 5.55 -1.56
C ASN A 1 -13.36 4.29 -0.84
N ILE A 2 -12.23 4.35 -0.14
CA ILE A 2 -11.66 3.22 0.60
C ILE A 2 -11.98 3.43 2.08
N GLU A 3 -12.46 2.40 2.77
CA GLU A 3 -12.74 2.46 4.19
C GLU A 3 -11.57 1.87 5.00
N VAL A 4 -10.97 2.66 5.89
CA VAL A 4 -9.88 2.20 6.75
C VAL A 4 -10.42 1.99 8.16
N LEU A 5 -10.36 0.75 8.64
CA LEU A 5 -10.81 0.33 9.97
C LEU A 5 -9.71 0.54 11.04
N SER A 6 -8.44 0.31 10.67
CA SER A 6 -7.26 0.58 11.52
C SER A 6 -6.00 0.71 10.65
N ALA A 7 -5.11 1.64 11.00
CA ALA A 7 -3.79 1.85 10.40
C ALA A 7 -2.88 2.63 11.38
N GLY A 8 -1.57 2.36 11.33
CA GLY A 8 -0.56 3.18 11.99
C GLY A 8 -0.46 4.58 11.38
N ALA A 9 0.08 5.55 12.12
CA ALA A 9 0.31 6.91 11.60
C ALA A 9 1.42 6.95 10.53
N ASP A 10 2.31 5.97 10.59
CA ASP A 10 3.40 5.66 9.68
C ASP A 10 2.97 4.85 8.45
N GLU A 11 1.70 4.43 8.37
CA GLU A 11 1.11 3.69 7.25
C GLU A 11 0.08 4.53 6.46
N VAL A 12 -0.01 5.82 6.76
CA VAL A 12 -0.92 6.73 6.04
C VAL A 12 -0.50 6.83 4.58
N PRO A 13 -1.43 6.98 3.60
CA PRO A 13 -1.08 6.96 2.19
C PRO A 13 0.05 7.93 1.76
N GLY A 14 0.23 9.04 2.49
CA GLY A 14 1.27 10.04 2.21
C GLY A 14 2.71 9.62 2.53
N VAL A 15 2.93 8.53 3.26
CA VAL A 15 4.29 8.01 3.52
C VAL A 15 4.80 7.08 2.42
N TYR A 16 3.92 6.56 1.57
CA TYR A 16 4.28 5.65 0.47
C TYR A 16 4.52 6.40 -0.84
N LYS A 17 5.33 5.78 -1.71
CA LYS A 17 5.47 6.23 -3.10
C LYS A 17 4.19 5.95 -3.88
N ASP A 18 3.93 6.74 -4.92
CA ASP A 18 2.86 6.47 -5.88
C ASP A 18 3.17 5.15 -6.60
N ILE A 19 2.28 4.16 -6.43
CA ILE A 19 2.43 2.83 -7.02
C ILE A 19 2.39 2.86 -8.55
N ASP A 20 1.64 3.78 -9.17
CA ASP A 20 1.58 3.88 -10.63
C ASP A 20 2.93 4.34 -11.19
N VAL A 21 3.59 5.27 -10.50
CA VAL A 21 4.95 5.71 -10.84
C VAL A 21 5.95 4.57 -10.66
N VAL A 22 5.91 3.87 -9.53
CA VAL A 22 6.82 2.73 -9.25
C VAL A 22 6.66 1.65 -10.32
N MET A 23 5.44 1.22 -10.63
CA MET A 23 5.19 0.16 -11.63
C MET A 23 5.61 0.60 -13.03
N SER A 24 5.43 1.87 -13.40
CA SER A 24 5.87 2.37 -14.72
C SER A 24 7.38 2.28 -14.92
N GLN A 25 8.16 2.44 -13.85
CA GLN A 25 9.62 2.38 -13.90
C GLN A 25 10.18 0.95 -13.96
N GLN A 26 9.33 -0.06 -13.74
CA GLN A 26 9.73 -1.47 -13.74
C GLN A 26 9.15 -2.25 -14.94
N GLN A 27 8.57 -1.56 -15.91
CA GLN A 27 7.83 -2.18 -17.02
C GLN A 27 8.67 -3.12 -17.88
N ASP A 28 9.99 -2.94 -17.91
CA ASP A 28 10.95 -3.81 -18.61
C ASP A 28 11.31 -5.09 -17.84
N LEU A 29 10.97 -5.16 -16.55
CA LEU A 29 11.33 -6.27 -15.65
C LEU A 29 10.14 -7.11 -15.20
N VAL A 30 8.91 -6.59 -15.27
CA VAL A 30 7.72 -7.26 -14.74
C VAL A 30 6.52 -7.20 -15.68
N ASP A 31 5.71 -8.26 -15.66
CA ASP A 31 4.40 -8.31 -16.32
C ASP A 31 3.27 -8.12 -15.30
N ILE A 32 2.33 -7.23 -15.62
CA ILE A 32 1.17 -6.97 -14.77
C ILE A 32 0.09 -8.02 -15.05
N LEU A 33 -0.21 -8.85 -14.06
CA LEU A 33 -1.28 -9.86 -14.17
C LEU A 33 -2.65 -9.29 -13.79
N ALA A 34 -2.71 -8.46 -12.75
CA ALA A 34 -3.95 -7.86 -12.25
C ALA A 34 -3.67 -6.66 -11.32
N ARG A 35 -4.69 -5.83 -11.10
CA ARG A 35 -4.70 -4.78 -10.07
C ARG A 35 -5.75 -5.11 -9.02
N PHE A 36 -5.36 -5.08 -7.76
CA PHE A 36 -6.29 -5.15 -6.64
C PHE A 36 -6.63 -3.74 -6.15
N ASN A 37 -7.93 -3.44 -6.06
CA ASN A 37 -8.41 -2.17 -5.51
C ASN A 37 -9.08 -2.44 -4.16
N PRO A 38 -8.48 -2.05 -3.03
CA PRO A 38 -9.03 -2.33 -1.72
C PRO A 38 -10.34 -1.58 -1.51
N ARG A 39 -11.30 -2.21 -0.82
CA ARG A 39 -12.54 -1.56 -0.36
C ARG A 39 -12.50 -1.25 1.12
N ILE A 40 -11.89 -2.14 1.90
CA ILE A 40 -11.78 -2.06 3.35
C ILE A 40 -10.35 -2.45 3.73
N VAL A 41 -9.74 -1.75 4.69
CA VAL A 41 -8.39 -2.00 5.21
C VAL A 41 -8.42 -2.14 6.72
N LYS A 42 -7.74 -3.15 7.27
CA LYS A 42 -7.51 -3.32 8.71
C LYS A 42 -6.07 -3.73 8.93
N MET A 43 -5.23 -2.79 9.37
CA MET A 43 -3.83 -3.06 9.71
C MET A 43 -3.70 -3.59 11.14
N CYS A 44 -2.62 -4.33 11.40
CA CYS A 44 -2.33 -4.87 12.71
C CYS A 44 -1.95 -3.71 13.67
N GLY A 45 -2.54 -3.69 14.87
CA GLY A 45 -2.31 -2.65 15.87
C GLY A 45 -1.44 -3.12 17.03
N ASP A 46 -0.61 -4.14 16.83
CA ASP A 46 0.10 -4.85 17.91
C ASP A 46 1.31 -4.10 18.49
N GLY A 47 1.54 -2.85 18.06
CA GLY A 47 2.69 -2.06 18.51
C GLY A 47 4.03 -2.69 18.11
N SER A 48 4.01 -3.66 17.20
CA SER A 48 5.21 -4.14 16.53
C SER A 48 5.87 -2.96 15.82
N LYS A 49 7.20 -3.01 15.76
CA LYS A 49 7.98 -2.01 15.04
C LYS A 49 7.47 -1.96 13.60
N ALA A 50 7.35 -0.75 13.05
CA ALA A 50 7.13 -0.56 11.63
C ALA A 50 8.03 -1.52 10.84
N GLU A 51 7.45 -2.35 9.98
CA GLU A 51 8.21 -3.18 9.07
C GLU A 51 8.85 -2.24 8.03
N ASP A 52 10.09 -1.84 8.32
CA ASP A 52 10.98 -1.06 7.45
C ASP A 52 11.67 -1.99 6.43
#